data_AF-A0A1S8X5L8-F1
#
_entry.id   AF-A0A1S8X5L8-F1
#
_cell.length_a   1.000
_cell.length_b   1.000
_cell.length_c   1.000
_cell.angle_alpha   90.00
_cell.angle_beta   90.00
_cell.angle_gamma   90.00
#
_symmetry.space_group_name_H-M   'P 1'
#
loop_
_entity.id
_entity.type
_entity.pdbx_description
1 polymer ?
#
loop_
_entity_poly.entity_id
_entity_poly.type
_entity_poly.pdbx_seq_one_letter_code
_entity_poly.pdbx_strand_id
1 'polypeptide(L)'
;GTTSFGKRHNKTHTQCRRCGRKSFHIQKKKCSSCGYPAARMRHYNWSEKARRRRTTGTGRMLHMKSVHRRFKQGFRSGPPKPVNFYYQTKALVARWEYVKSMVEVNFDDTLYTTSHFGPLQGKAIRTTLFCGTNAVDCRSLFNV
;
A
#
# COMPACT_ATOMS: atom_id res chain seq x y z
N GLY A 1 -19.07 -47.20 17.76
CA GLY A 1 -18.50 -48.11 16.75
C GLY A 1 -18.93 -47.71 15.34
N THR A 2 -18.44 -48.43 14.33
CA THR A 2 -18.62 -48.14 12.89
C THR A 2 -20.08 -47.88 12.50
N THR A 3 -21.02 -48.71 12.97
CA THR A 3 -22.46 -48.59 12.71
C THR A 3 -23.06 -47.23 13.12
N SER A 4 -22.57 -46.65 14.21
CA SER A 4 -23.08 -45.36 14.73
C SER A 4 -22.61 -44.16 13.92
N PHE A 5 -21.50 -44.25 13.18
CA PHE A 5 -20.95 -43.12 12.43
C PHE A 5 -21.80 -42.77 11.20
N GLY A 6 -22.45 -43.75 10.56
CA GLY A 6 -23.35 -43.52 9.43
C GLY A 6 -24.55 -42.63 9.77
N LYS A 7 -25.00 -42.64 11.03
CA LYS A 7 -26.14 -41.82 11.52
C LYS A 7 -25.76 -40.36 11.85
N ARG A 8 -24.48 -39.97 11.82
CA ARG A 8 -23.97 -38.66 12.30
C ARG A 8 -23.81 -37.63 11.17
N HIS A 9 -24.85 -37.38 10.39
CA HIS A 9 -24.80 -36.42 9.26
C HIS A 9 -25.15 -34.97 9.65
N ASN A 10 -25.97 -34.77 10.68
CA ASN A 10 -26.41 -33.44 11.13
C ASN A 10 -25.27 -32.66 11.80
N LYS A 11 -25.09 -31.40 11.41
CA LYS A 11 -24.04 -30.54 11.97
C LYS A 11 -24.58 -29.72 13.14
N THR A 12 -23.91 -29.81 14.28
CA THR A 12 -24.25 -29.03 15.48
C THR A 12 -23.68 -27.61 15.45
N HIS A 13 -22.56 -27.42 14.73
CA HIS A 13 -21.82 -26.17 14.66
C HIS A 13 -21.73 -25.59 13.24
N THR A 14 -21.88 -24.28 13.12
CA THR A 14 -21.69 -23.50 11.89
C THR A 14 -20.68 -22.36 12.11
N GLN A 15 -20.40 -21.62 11.03
CA GLN A 15 -19.51 -20.48 11.03
C GLN A 15 -20.07 -19.34 11.90
N CYS A 16 -19.28 -18.82 12.84
CA CYS A 16 -19.67 -17.67 13.66
C CYS A 16 -19.38 -16.35 12.96
N ARG A 17 -20.38 -15.45 12.90
CA ARG A 17 -20.25 -14.11 12.28
C ARG A 17 -19.19 -13.21 12.92
N ARG A 18 -18.93 -13.33 14.23
CA ARG A 18 -17.94 -12.49 14.93
C ARG A 18 -16.51 -12.97 14.74
N CYS A 19 -16.24 -14.26 14.97
CA CYS A 19 -14.88 -14.78 15.03
C CYS A 19 -14.44 -15.61 13.83
N GLY A 20 -15.34 -15.88 12.88
CA GLY A 20 -15.00 -16.64 11.67
C GLY A 20 -14.55 -18.08 11.93
N ARG A 21 -14.95 -18.69 13.06
CA ARG A 21 -14.70 -20.11 13.36
C ARG A 21 -15.99 -20.91 13.27
N LYS A 22 -15.89 -22.17 12.84
CA LYS A 22 -16.99 -23.16 12.86
C LYS A 22 -17.29 -23.62 14.29
N SER A 23 -17.81 -22.71 15.10
CA SER A 23 -18.00 -22.91 16.55
C SER A 23 -19.36 -22.39 17.04
N PHE A 24 -20.20 -21.89 16.14
CA PHE A 24 -21.53 -21.40 16.48
C PHE A 24 -22.50 -22.57 16.60
N HIS A 25 -23.02 -22.85 17.80
CA HIS A 25 -23.96 -23.95 18.00
C HIS A 25 -25.37 -23.57 17.53
N ILE A 26 -25.96 -24.37 16.63
CA ILE A 26 -27.25 -24.03 15.98
C ILE A 26 -28.41 -24.02 16.98
N GLN A 27 -28.51 -25.05 17.83
CA GLN A 27 -29.59 -25.17 18.83
C GLN A 27 -29.45 -24.12 19.94
N LYS A 28 -28.27 -24.06 20.60
CA LYS A 28 -28.00 -23.15 21.73
C LYS A 28 -27.78 -21.69 21.31
N LYS A 29 -27.79 -21.40 20.00
CA LYS A 29 -27.51 -20.08 19.40
C LYS A 29 -26.30 -19.37 20.00
N LYS A 30 -25.27 -20.11 20.39
CA LYS A 30 -24.10 -19.58 21.12
C LYS A 30 -22.79 -20.11 20.54
N CYS A 31 -21.80 -19.23 20.39
CA CYS A 31 -20.48 -19.59 19.93
C CYS A 31 -19.61 -20.11 21.07
N SER A 32 -19.11 -21.34 20.93
CA SER A 32 -18.19 -21.94 21.91
C SER A 32 -16.83 -21.25 21.93
N SER A 33 -16.38 -20.60 20.86
CA SER A 33 -15.09 -19.91 20.86
C SER A 33 -15.16 -18.51 21.46
N CYS A 34 -15.98 -17.62 20.89
CA CYS A 34 -16.02 -16.20 21.24
C CYS A 34 -17.15 -15.80 22.19
N GLY A 35 -18.15 -16.66 22.43
CA GLY A 35 -19.28 -16.36 23.32
C GLY A 35 -20.42 -15.56 22.67
N TYR A 36 -20.35 -15.23 21.38
CA TYR A 36 -21.46 -14.59 20.63
C TYR A 36 -22.78 -15.35 20.89
N PRO A 37 -23.90 -14.69 21.25
CA PRO A 37 -24.21 -13.26 21.10
C PRO A 37 -23.75 -12.33 22.23
N ALA A 38 -23.16 -12.84 23.32
CA ALA A 38 -22.73 -11.99 24.44
C ALA A 38 -21.85 -10.81 23.98
N ALA A 39 -22.00 -9.63 24.59
CA ALA A 39 -21.24 -8.45 24.22
C ALA A 39 -19.73 -8.67 24.42
N ARG A 40 -19.35 -9.22 25.57
CA ARG A 40 -17.94 -9.51 25.91
C ARG A 40 -17.45 -10.78 25.23
N MET A 41 -16.18 -10.78 24.85
CA MET A 41 -15.53 -11.98 24.32
C MET A 41 -15.21 -13.00 25.43
N ARG A 42 -15.59 -14.25 25.18
CA ARG A 42 -15.28 -15.38 26.06
C ARG A 42 -13.76 -15.67 26.08
N HIS A 43 -13.17 -15.62 27.27
CA HIS A 43 -11.76 -15.95 27.54
C HIS A 43 -11.66 -16.73 28.86
N TYR A 44 -10.61 -17.54 29.00
CA TYR A 44 -10.26 -18.22 30.24
C TYR A 44 -8.75 -18.24 30.40
N ASN A 45 -8.30 -18.27 31.64
CA ASN A 45 -6.87 -18.23 31.97
C ASN A 45 -6.21 -19.61 31.90
N TRP A 46 -6.98 -20.70 32.00
CA TRP A 46 -6.45 -22.06 31.91
C TRP A 46 -5.92 -22.43 30.51
N SER A 47 -6.26 -21.67 29.45
CA SER A 47 -5.78 -21.93 28.09
C SER A 47 -4.97 -20.76 27.54
N GLU A 48 -3.69 -20.72 27.90
CA GLU A 48 -2.76 -19.70 27.40
C GLU A 48 -2.64 -19.72 25.87
N LYS A 49 -2.56 -20.91 25.26
CA LYS A 49 -2.49 -21.06 23.79
C LYS A 49 -3.73 -20.50 23.11
N ALA A 50 -4.91 -20.57 23.73
CA ALA A 50 -6.13 -19.99 23.18
C ALA A 50 -6.13 -18.46 23.28
N ARG A 51 -5.55 -17.90 24.36
CA ARG A 51 -5.32 -16.46 24.55
C ARG A 51 -4.37 -15.93 23.47
N ARG A 52 -3.20 -16.55 23.29
CA ARG A 52 -2.17 -16.13 22.31
C ARG A 52 -2.69 -16.09 20.86
N ARG A 53 -3.52 -17.06 20.45
CA ARG A 53 -4.07 -17.11 19.08
C ARG A 53 -5.11 -16.02 18.77
N ARG A 54 -5.58 -15.26 19.76
CA ARG A 54 -6.64 -14.24 19.59
C ARG A 54 -6.29 -12.87 20.18
N THR A 55 -5.12 -12.73 20.78
CA THR A 55 -4.70 -11.47 21.40
C THR A 55 -4.54 -10.36 20.35
N THR A 56 -4.57 -9.10 20.78
CA THR A 56 -4.23 -7.95 19.94
C THR A 56 -2.85 -8.18 19.31
N GLY A 57 -2.73 -7.97 17.99
CA GLY A 57 -1.52 -8.33 17.26
C GLY A 57 -1.74 -9.37 16.17
N THR A 58 -2.66 -10.32 16.35
CA THR A 58 -2.84 -11.42 15.39
C THR A 58 -3.58 -11.03 14.11
N GLY A 59 -4.32 -9.93 14.14
CA GLY A 59 -5.12 -9.44 13.01
C GLY A 59 -4.40 -8.37 12.19
N ARG A 60 -5.13 -7.71 11.27
CA ARG A 60 -4.58 -6.68 10.37
C ARG A 60 -4.08 -5.41 11.07
N MET A 61 -4.50 -5.17 12.32
CA MET A 61 -4.12 -3.99 13.12
C MET A 61 -4.23 -2.65 12.38
N LEU A 62 -5.21 -2.48 11.48
CA LEU A 62 -5.27 -1.32 10.56
C LEU A 62 -5.20 0.03 11.30
N HIS A 63 -6.03 0.20 12.33
CA HIS A 63 -6.05 1.42 13.12
C HIS A 63 -4.78 1.55 13.98
N MET A 64 -4.46 0.53 14.79
CA MET A 64 -3.29 0.57 15.67
C MET A 64 -1.99 0.80 14.91
N LYS A 65 -1.78 0.19 13.73
CA LYS A 65 -0.60 0.42 12.90
C LYS A 65 -0.48 1.88 12.46
N SER A 66 -1.60 2.49 12.06
CA SER A 66 -1.65 3.92 11.73
C SER A 66 -1.37 4.80 12.95
N VAL A 67 -1.93 4.45 14.12
CA VAL A 67 -1.71 5.17 15.39
C VAL A 67 -0.23 5.14 15.77
N HIS A 68 0.44 3.99 15.73
CA HIS A 68 1.88 3.90 16.04
C HIS A 68 2.74 4.74 15.09
N ARG A 69 2.39 4.80 13.79
CA ARG A 69 3.06 5.68 12.82
C ARG A 69 2.87 7.15 13.17
N ARG A 70 1.65 7.56 13.51
CA ARG A 70 1.33 8.93 13.92
C ARG A 70 1.99 9.30 15.25
N PHE A 71 2.07 8.36 16.19
CA PHE A 71 2.74 8.55 17.48
C PHE A 71 4.23 8.91 17.27
N LYS A 72 4.95 8.19 16.40
CA LYS A 72 6.34 8.52 16.04
C LYS A 72 6.50 9.91 15.42
N GLN A 73 5.44 10.45 14.81
CA GLN A 73 5.40 11.78 14.20
C GLN A 73 4.83 12.85 15.14
N GLY A 74 4.54 12.52 16.41
CA GLY A 74 3.97 13.45 17.40
C GLY A 74 2.51 13.81 17.16
N PHE A 75 1.72 12.92 16.54
CA PHE A 75 0.31 13.12 16.20
C PHE A 75 0.00 14.38 15.35
N ARG A 76 1.00 14.91 14.65
CA ARG A 76 0.85 16.07 13.76
C ARG A 76 -0.30 15.85 12.76
N SER A 77 -1.15 16.86 12.65
CA SER A 77 -2.27 16.93 11.71
C SER A 77 -2.00 18.01 10.65
N GLY A 78 -2.69 17.90 9.52
CA GLY A 78 -2.56 18.83 8.41
C GLY A 78 -1.63 18.36 7.29
N PRO A 79 -1.65 19.04 6.14
CA PRO A 79 -0.79 18.72 5.02
C PRO A 79 0.70 18.92 5.38
N PRO A 80 1.63 18.27 4.66
CA PRO A 80 3.05 18.56 4.82
C PRO A 80 3.32 20.04 4.57
N LYS A 81 4.34 20.60 5.24
CA LYS A 81 4.76 21.98 4.98
C LYS A 81 5.10 22.11 3.48
N PRO A 82 4.62 23.15 2.78
CA PRO A 82 5.00 23.37 1.39
C PRO A 82 6.52 23.55 1.32
N VAL A 83 7.16 22.88 0.36
CA VAL A 83 8.58 23.09 0.08
C VAL A 83 8.71 24.38 -0.74
N ASN A 84 9.62 25.27 -0.33
CA ASN A 84 9.83 26.53 -1.04
C ASN A 84 10.65 26.26 -2.33
N PHE A 85 9.96 26.14 -3.47
CA PHE A 85 10.57 25.91 -4.79
C PHE A 85 11.32 27.14 -5.36
N TYR A 86 11.22 28.31 -4.72
CA TYR A 86 11.69 29.59 -5.23
C TYR A 86 13.21 29.67 -5.48
N TYR A 87 14.01 28.95 -4.68
CA TYR A 87 15.48 28.93 -4.82
C TYR A 87 15.99 27.93 -5.86
N GLN A 88 15.16 26.95 -6.25
CA GLN A 88 15.56 25.94 -7.24
C GLN A 88 15.33 26.46 -8.67
N THR A 89 14.25 27.19 -8.91
CA THR A 89 13.97 27.80 -10.22
C THR A 89 14.84 29.02 -10.50
N LYS A 90 15.12 29.88 -9.50
CA LYS A 90 16.03 31.02 -9.68
C LYS A 90 17.48 30.59 -9.98
N ALA A 91 18.00 29.57 -9.31
CA ALA A 91 19.35 29.05 -9.59
C ALA A 91 19.43 28.35 -10.95
N LEU A 92 18.38 27.62 -11.36
CA LEU A 92 18.31 26.98 -12.68
C LEU A 92 18.14 27.99 -13.82
N VAL A 93 17.33 29.04 -13.65
CA VAL A 93 17.16 30.12 -14.63
C VAL A 93 18.43 30.95 -14.74
N ALA A 94 19.08 31.31 -13.63
CA ALA A 94 20.36 32.03 -13.65
C ALA A 94 21.47 31.20 -14.34
N ARG A 95 21.49 29.88 -14.16
CA ARG A 95 22.42 28.98 -14.86
C ARG A 95 22.11 28.88 -16.37
N TRP A 96 20.83 28.87 -16.75
CA TRP A 96 20.40 28.82 -18.14
C TRP A 96 20.71 30.13 -18.87
N GLU A 97 20.48 31.29 -18.24
CA GLU A 97 20.84 32.59 -18.81
C GLU A 97 22.36 32.80 -18.91
N TYR A 98 23.15 32.34 -17.93
CA TYR A 98 24.61 32.36 -18.02
C TYR A 98 25.13 31.52 -19.20
N VAL A 99 24.63 30.29 -19.37
CA VAL A 99 24.99 29.43 -20.52
C VAL A 99 24.54 30.04 -21.85
N LYS A 100 23.38 30.72 -21.88
CA LYS A 100 22.88 31.43 -23.06
C LYS A 100 23.76 32.62 -23.45
N SER A 101 24.34 33.33 -22.48
CA SER A 101 25.30 34.42 -22.73
C SER A 101 26.69 33.97 -23.17
N MET A 102 27.01 32.68 -23.09
CA MET A 102 28.31 32.12 -23.52
C MET A 102 28.31 31.67 -24.98
N VAL A 103 27.15 31.59 -25.63
CA VAL A 103 26.99 31.08 -26.99
C VAL A 103 26.32 32.15 -27.85
N GLU A 104 27.07 33.21 -28.17
CA GLU A 104 26.92 33.85 -29.48
C GLU A 104 27.70 33.00 -30.48
N VAL A 105 27.04 31.96 -30.98
CA VAL A 105 27.50 31.28 -32.19
C VAL A 105 26.31 31.34 -33.15
N ASN A 106 26.54 32.08 -34.22
CA ASN A 106 25.64 32.26 -35.35
C ASN A 106 25.04 30.90 -35.75
N PHE A 107 23.72 30.88 -35.83
CA PHE A 107 22.99 29.83 -36.52
C PHE A 107 23.13 30.12 -38.01
N ASP A 108 24.26 29.77 -38.62
CA ASP A 108 24.40 29.53 -40.06
C ASP A 108 25.73 28.78 -40.34
N ASP A 109 25.64 27.82 -41.25
CA ASP A 109 26.71 27.14 -41.99
C ASP A 109 27.54 25.98 -41.38
N THR A 110 27.29 24.81 -41.98
CA THR A 110 28.27 23.83 -42.48
C THR A 110 28.95 22.82 -41.53
N LEU A 111 28.66 21.54 -41.84
CA LEU A 111 29.56 20.37 -41.93
C LEU A 111 30.51 20.07 -40.76
N TYR A 112 30.28 18.95 -40.06
CA TYR A 112 31.24 17.93 -39.58
C TYR A 112 30.41 16.90 -38.78
N THR A 113 29.97 15.80 -39.38
CA THR A 113 30.59 14.46 -39.37
C THR A 113 31.23 14.02 -38.04
N THR A 114 31.01 12.74 -37.74
CA THR A 114 31.71 11.84 -36.79
C THR A 114 31.47 12.08 -35.29
N SER A 115 30.69 11.27 -34.57
CA SER A 115 30.75 9.83 -34.28
C SER A 115 31.40 9.52 -32.92
N HIS A 116 30.80 8.53 -32.25
CA HIS A 116 31.29 7.76 -31.11
C HIS A 116 31.37 8.42 -29.73
N PHE A 117 30.33 8.20 -28.92
CA PHE A 117 30.49 7.38 -27.71
C PHE A 117 29.25 6.48 -27.54
N GLY A 118 29.47 5.18 -27.76
CA GLY A 118 28.55 4.10 -27.43
C GLY A 118 28.58 3.71 -25.95
N PRO A 119 27.87 2.64 -25.55
CA PRO A 119 26.97 2.65 -24.40
C PRO A 119 27.55 2.05 -23.12
N LEU A 120 27.12 2.56 -21.96
CA LEU A 120 27.09 1.78 -20.71
C LEU A 120 25.65 1.55 -20.27
N GLN A 121 25.40 0.28 -19.97
CA GLN A 121 24.12 -0.40 -19.93
C GLN A 121 23.21 0.07 -18.78
N GLY A 122 21.92 0.12 -19.09
CA GLY A 122 20.88 -0.40 -18.18
C GLY A 122 20.48 0.47 -17.00
N LYS A 123 19.57 1.41 -17.24
CA LYS A 123 18.37 1.66 -16.41
C LYS A 123 17.41 2.55 -17.19
N ALA A 124 16.25 1.99 -17.53
CA ALA A 124 15.17 2.68 -18.20
C ALA A 124 14.65 3.82 -17.31
N ILE A 125 15.16 5.03 -17.53
CA ILE A 125 14.48 6.24 -17.10
C ILE A 125 13.37 6.47 -18.13
N ARG A 126 12.13 6.22 -17.70
CA ARG A 126 10.93 6.63 -18.42
C ARG A 126 11.06 8.11 -18.76
N THR A 127 11.38 8.41 -20.01
CA THR A 127 11.22 9.73 -20.60
C THR A 127 9.73 9.93 -20.85
N THR A 128 9.02 10.44 -19.85
CA THR A 128 7.72 11.06 -20.09
C THR A 128 7.97 12.40 -20.75
N LEU A 129 7.87 12.43 -22.08
CA LEU A 129 7.63 13.63 -22.85
C LEU A 129 6.27 14.20 -22.41
N PHE A 130 6.28 15.32 -21.69
CA PHE A 130 5.07 16.10 -21.47
C PHE A 130 4.81 16.93 -22.73
N CYS A 131 3.93 16.44 -23.59
CA CYS A 131 3.19 17.27 -24.53
C CYS A 131 2.01 17.93 -23.79
N GLY A 132 1.64 19.13 -24.21
CA GLY A 132 0.82 20.09 -23.47
C GLY A 132 -0.53 19.59 -22.93
N THR A 133 -0.94 20.24 -21.84
CA THR A 133 -2.31 20.49 -21.37
C THR A 133 -3.41 19.61 -21.98
N ASN A 134 -3.54 18.37 -21.49
CA ASN A 134 -4.79 17.67 -21.14
C ASN A 134 -4.43 16.22 -20.81
N ALA A 135 -4.66 15.80 -19.57
CA ALA A 135 -4.33 14.45 -19.11
C ALA A 135 -5.33 13.43 -19.67
N VAL A 136 -4.97 12.74 -20.76
CA VAL A 136 -5.60 11.48 -21.17
C VAL A 136 -4.63 10.33 -20.92
N ASP A 137 -5.11 9.34 -20.18
CA ASP A 137 -4.37 8.23 -19.61
C ASP A 137 -4.00 7.20 -20.72
N CYS A 138 -2.72 7.14 -21.13
CA CYS A 138 -2.22 6.27 -22.19
C CYS A 138 -2.16 4.77 -21.82
N ARG A 139 -3.11 4.26 -21.03
CA ARG A 139 -3.14 2.85 -20.58
C ARG A 139 -4.05 1.94 -21.40
N SER A 140 -4.57 2.40 -22.55
CA SER A 140 -5.52 1.64 -23.38
C SER A 140 -4.97 1.13 -24.72
N LEU A 141 -3.66 1.18 -24.99
CA LEU A 141 -3.12 0.80 -26.33
C LEU A 141 -2.20 -0.43 -26.37
N PHE A 142 -2.17 -1.26 -25.33
CA PHE A 142 -1.52 -2.58 -25.42
C PHE A 142 -2.42 -3.68 -24.85
N ASN A 143 -3.45 -4.01 -25.64
CA ASN A 143 -4.02 -5.34 -25.75
C ASN A 143 -4.21 -5.63 -27.24
N VAL A 144 -3.16 -6.18 -27.84
CA VAL A 144 -3.22 -7.20 -28.90
C VAL A 144 -2.14 -8.22 -28.54
#